data_AF-A0A7L1N8V7-F1
#
_entry.id   AF-A0A7L1N8V7-F1
#
_cell.length_a   1.000
_cell.length_b   1.000
_cell.length_c   1.000
_cell.angle_alpha   90.00
_cell.angle_beta   90.00
_cell.angle_gamma   90.00
#
_symmetry.space_group_name_H-M   'P 1'
#
loop_
_entity.id
_entity.type
_entity.pdbx_description
1 polymer ?
#
loop_
_entity_poly.entity_id
_entity_poly.type
_entity_poly.pdbx_seq_one_letter_code
_entity_poly.pdbx_strand_id
1 'polypeptide(L)'
;SSQIKEAADIIQKLHLIAQELPFDRFSEVKSKIASKYHDLECQLIQEFTSAQRRGEISRMREVAAVLLHFKGYSHCVDVYIKQCQEGAFLRNDVFEDAAILCQRVNKQVGEVFSNPETVLAKLIQNIFEVKLQSYVKDQLEEYRKSDAEQYLKNLYDLYTRTTNLSSKLMEFNLGTDKQTFLSKLIKSIFISYLENYIEVEIGYLKSRSAMILQRYYDSKNHQKRSIGTGGIQDLKERIRQRTNLPLGPSIDTHGETFLSQEVVVNLLQETKQAFERCHRLSDPSDLPKNAFRIFSMLVEFLCTEHIDYALETGLAGIPSSDSKNANLYFLDVVHQANTIFHLFDKQFNDHLMPLISSSPKLSECLQKKKEIIEQMEVKLDMGIDRTLNCMIGQMKHILAAEQKKTDFKPEDENNVLIQYTNACVKVCGYIRKQVEKIRNSMDGKNVDTVLMELGVRFHRLIYEHLQQYSYSCMGGMLAICDVAEYRKCAKDFKIALVLQLFDTLHALCNLLVVAPDNLKQVCSGEQLANLDKNILHSFVQLRVDYRSARLARHFS
;
A
#
# COMPACT_ATOMS: atom_id res chain seq x y z
N SER A 1 66.22 32.89 -8.64
CA SER A 1 65.57 31.66 -9.15
C SER A 1 66.58 30.52 -9.36
N SER A 2 67.66 30.66 -10.17
CA SER A 2 68.62 29.55 -10.38
C SER A 2 69.41 29.15 -9.12
N GLN A 3 69.81 30.13 -8.30
CA GLN A 3 70.55 29.86 -7.06
C GLN A 3 69.81 28.97 -6.05
N ILE A 4 68.47 29.08 -5.96
CA ILE A 4 67.66 28.25 -5.05
C ILE A 4 67.54 26.81 -5.60
N LYS A 5 67.46 26.65 -6.93
CA LYS A 5 67.43 25.32 -7.57
C LYS A 5 68.78 24.61 -7.43
N GLU A 6 69.87 25.32 -7.68
CA GLU A 6 71.23 24.80 -7.51
C GLU A 6 71.50 24.45 -6.04
N ALA A 7 71.09 25.31 -5.10
CA ALA A 7 71.18 25.02 -3.67
C ALA A 7 70.33 23.80 -3.25
N ALA A 8 69.14 23.64 -3.84
CA ALA A 8 68.27 22.49 -3.60
C ALA A 8 68.87 21.17 -4.10
N ASP A 9 69.40 21.15 -5.32
CA ASP A 9 70.07 19.97 -5.88
C ASP A 9 71.32 19.58 -5.07
N ILE A 10 72.11 20.58 -4.65
CA ILE A 10 73.32 20.36 -3.85
C ILE A 10 72.96 19.83 -2.46
N ILE A 11 72.01 20.44 -1.75
CA ILE A 11 71.64 20.00 -0.40
C ILE A 11 70.96 18.64 -0.40
N GLN A 12 70.18 18.32 -1.44
CA GLN A 12 69.54 17.01 -1.58
C GLN A 12 70.60 15.91 -1.77
N LYS A 13 71.58 16.12 -2.66
CA LYS A 13 72.70 15.19 -2.85
C LYS A 13 73.52 15.03 -1.58
N LEU A 14 73.83 16.14 -0.90
CA LEU A 14 74.53 16.13 0.40
C LEU A 14 73.73 15.38 1.47
N HIS A 15 72.41 15.51 1.51
CA HIS A 15 71.56 14.81 2.46
C HIS A 15 71.53 13.29 2.21
N LEU A 16 71.48 12.86 0.95
CA LEU A 16 71.56 11.44 0.58
C LEU A 16 72.93 10.85 0.96
N ILE A 17 74.02 11.54 0.63
CA ILE A 17 75.39 11.13 1.01
C ILE A 17 75.54 11.10 2.55
N ALA A 18 74.96 12.07 3.25
CA ALA A 18 74.99 12.13 4.71
C ALA A 18 74.26 10.95 5.38
N GLN A 19 73.29 10.31 4.72
CA GLN A 19 72.63 9.13 5.26
C GLN A 19 73.54 7.89 5.26
N GLU A 20 74.45 7.75 4.28
CA GLU A 20 75.37 6.60 4.17
C GLU A 20 76.63 6.70 5.05
N LEU A 21 76.94 7.88 5.60
CA LEU A 21 78.11 8.07 6.47
C LEU A 21 77.94 7.40 7.86
N PRO A 22 79.01 6.89 8.49
CA PRO A 22 78.95 6.34 9.86
C PRO A 22 78.51 7.40 10.89
N PHE A 23 77.56 7.04 11.77
CA PHE A 23 76.99 7.99 12.74
C PHE A 23 78.02 8.48 13.77
N ASP A 24 78.93 7.60 14.20
CA ASP A 24 79.86 7.86 15.31
C ASP A 24 80.92 8.94 15.02
N ARG A 25 81.19 9.25 13.73
CA ARG A 25 82.22 10.23 13.34
C ARG A 25 81.69 11.51 12.70
N PHE A 26 80.45 11.52 12.23
CA PHE A 26 79.92 12.62 11.40
C PHE A 26 78.60 13.21 11.92
N SER A 27 78.26 12.99 13.20
CA SER A 27 76.99 13.42 13.81
C SER A 27 76.71 14.93 13.66
N GLU A 28 77.70 15.80 13.91
CA GLU A 28 77.55 17.26 13.73
C GLU A 28 77.31 17.66 12.27
N VAL A 29 78.03 17.03 11.33
CA VAL A 29 77.91 17.33 9.89
C VAL A 29 76.55 16.86 9.37
N LYS A 30 76.10 15.67 9.79
CA LYS A 30 74.74 15.16 9.50
C LYS A 30 73.67 16.11 10.04
N SER A 31 73.82 16.61 11.27
CA SER A 31 72.88 17.55 11.88
C SER A 31 72.80 18.88 11.13
N LYS A 32 73.95 19.46 10.75
CA LYS A 32 74.00 20.70 9.95
C LYS A 32 73.36 20.54 8.56
N ILE A 33 73.63 19.42 7.87
CA ILE A 33 73.02 19.11 6.57
C ILE A 33 71.50 18.91 6.71
N ALA A 34 71.04 18.21 7.76
CA ALA A 34 69.61 18.03 8.02
C ALA A 34 68.89 19.34 8.35
N SER A 35 69.49 20.20 9.17
CA SER A 35 68.97 21.54 9.46
C SER A 35 68.88 22.38 8.19
N LYS A 36 69.91 22.40 7.34
CA LYS A 36 69.84 23.14 6.07
C LYS A 36 68.89 22.55 5.04
N TYR A 37 68.74 21.23 5.02
CA TYR A 37 67.72 20.58 4.21
C TYR A 37 66.31 21.04 4.63
N HIS A 38 66.02 21.06 5.93
CA HIS A 38 64.72 21.49 6.45
C HIS A 38 64.46 23.00 6.26
N ASP A 39 65.47 23.86 6.48
CA ASP A 39 65.36 25.29 6.21
C ASP A 39 65.01 25.56 4.74
N LEU A 40 65.70 24.87 3.82
CA LEU A 40 65.50 25.06 2.38
C LEU A 40 64.11 24.53 1.96
N GLU A 41 63.68 23.41 2.52
CA GLU A 41 62.34 22.85 2.34
C GLU A 41 61.25 23.85 2.77
N CYS A 42 61.40 24.47 3.95
CA CYS A 42 60.46 25.49 4.43
C CYS A 42 60.43 26.73 3.51
N GLN A 43 61.59 27.18 3.03
CA GLN A 43 61.68 28.30 2.09
C GLN A 43 61.01 27.99 0.75
N LEU A 44 61.21 26.79 0.23
CA LEU A 44 60.57 26.32 -1.01
C LEU A 44 59.04 26.26 -0.87
N ILE A 45 58.52 25.78 0.27
CA ILE A 45 57.06 25.74 0.52
C ILE A 45 56.48 27.16 0.67
N GLN A 46 57.19 28.08 1.33
CA GLN A 46 56.78 29.48 1.42
C GLN A 46 56.79 30.17 0.04
N GLU A 47 57.79 29.89 -0.78
CA GLU A 47 57.89 30.40 -2.14
C GLU A 47 56.74 29.85 -3.01
N PHE A 48 56.43 28.55 -2.91
CA PHE A 48 55.30 27.92 -3.58
C PHE A 48 53.97 28.59 -3.18
N THR A 49 53.75 28.81 -1.88
CA THR A 49 52.54 29.45 -1.35
C THR A 49 52.41 30.90 -1.85
N SER A 50 53.52 31.63 -1.90
CA SER A 50 53.55 32.99 -2.43
C SER A 50 53.22 33.04 -3.92
N ALA A 51 53.77 32.10 -4.70
CA ALA A 51 53.46 31.96 -6.12
C ALA A 51 51.99 31.61 -6.36
N GLN A 52 51.40 30.74 -5.52
CA GLN A 52 49.97 30.41 -5.58
C GLN A 52 49.08 31.63 -5.32
N ARG A 53 49.39 32.45 -4.32
CA ARG A 53 48.64 33.68 -4.02
C ARG A 53 48.71 34.71 -5.15
N ARG A 54 49.82 34.74 -5.90
CA ARG A 54 50.00 35.62 -7.06
C ARG A 54 49.47 35.04 -8.37
N GLY A 55 49.03 33.79 -8.39
CA GLY A 55 48.54 33.11 -9.60
C GLY A 55 49.64 32.71 -10.59
N GLU A 56 50.89 32.61 -10.14
CA GLU A 56 52.06 32.33 -10.98
C GLU A 56 52.24 30.82 -11.25
N ILE A 57 51.47 30.25 -12.17
CA ILE A 57 51.45 28.79 -12.46
C ILE A 57 52.84 28.25 -12.84
N SER A 58 53.58 28.96 -13.70
CA SER A 58 54.92 28.55 -14.12
C SER A 58 55.88 28.44 -12.93
N ARG A 59 55.80 29.37 -11.97
CA ARG A 59 56.66 29.34 -10.78
C ARG A 59 56.27 28.21 -9.85
N MET A 60 54.98 27.94 -9.69
CA MET A 60 54.49 26.80 -8.91
C MET A 60 54.99 25.48 -9.48
N ARG A 61 54.95 25.29 -10.82
CA ARG A 61 55.48 24.10 -11.49
C ARG A 61 56.97 23.89 -11.20
N GLU A 62 57.76 24.96 -11.33
CA GLU A 62 59.20 24.88 -11.08
C GLU A 62 59.52 24.50 -9.63
N VAL A 63 58.83 25.12 -8.66
CA VAL A 63 59.06 24.86 -7.24
C VAL A 63 58.56 23.48 -6.84
N ALA A 64 57.41 23.03 -7.37
CA ALA A 64 56.89 21.68 -7.16
C ALA A 64 57.82 20.60 -7.71
N ALA A 65 58.44 20.82 -8.88
CA ALA A 65 59.39 19.88 -9.47
C ALA A 65 60.64 19.69 -8.59
N VAL A 66 61.14 20.77 -7.98
CA VAL A 66 62.25 20.70 -7.02
C VAL A 66 61.81 20.01 -5.74
N LEU A 67 60.65 20.39 -5.19
CA LEU A 67 60.11 19.81 -3.96
C LEU A 67 59.77 18.32 -4.08
N LEU A 68 59.54 17.78 -5.28
CA LEU A 68 59.28 16.36 -5.51
C LEU A 68 60.38 15.45 -4.95
N HIS A 69 61.61 15.97 -4.90
CA HIS A 69 62.78 15.28 -4.38
C HIS A 69 62.96 15.45 -2.85
N PHE A 70 62.08 16.21 -2.21
CA PHE A 70 62.09 16.49 -0.78
C PHE A 70 61.00 15.70 -0.04
N LYS A 71 61.25 15.36 1.22
CA LYS A 71 60.28 14.64 2.08
C LYS A 71 59.00 15.46 2.30
N GLY A 72 59.09 16.78 2.31
CA GLY A 72 58.01 17.73 2.52
C GLY A 72 57.14 18.02 1.30
N TYR A 73 57.31 17.28 0.19
CA TYR A 73 56.41 17.39 -0.97
C TYR A 73 54.93 17.20 -0.60
N SER A 74 54.63 16.24 0.28
CA SER A 74 53.27 16.02 0.79
C SER A 74 52.72 17.25 1.52
N HIS A 75 53.54 17.90 2.35
CA HIS A 75 53.16 19.12 3.05
C HIS A 75 52.90 20.28 2.08
N CYS A 76 53.69 20.40 1.00
CA CYS A 76 53.42 21.37 -0.07
C CYS A 76 52.04 21.16 -0.71
N VAL A 77 51.67 19.91 -0.98
CA VAL A 77 50.34 19.55 -1.51
C VAL A 77 49.23 19.90 -0.51
N ASP A 78 49.42 19.63 0.79
CA ASP A 78 48.43 19.97 1.83
C ASP A 78 48.21 21.49 1.93
N VAL A 79 49.30 22.27 1.88
CA VAL A 79 49.23 23.75 1.88
C VAL A 79 48.54 24.26 0.62
N TYR A 80 48.85 23.68 -0.55
CA TYR A 80 48.17 24.00 -1.81
C TYR A 80 46.66 23.79 -1.71
N ILE A 81 46.23 22.62 -1.22
CA ILE A 81 44.82 22.26 -1.04
C ILE A 81 44.13 23.23 -0.09
N LYS A 82 44.73 23.52 1.06
CA LYS A 82 44.17 24.46 2.05
C LYS A 82 43.97 25.84 1.44
N GLN A 83 44.97 26.35 0.72
CA GLN A 83 44.90 27.67 0.07
C GLN A 83 43.88 27.71 -1.08
N CYS A 84 43.65 26.59 -1.79
CA CYS A 84 42.60 26.49 -2.81
C CYS A 84 41.18 26.49 -2.23
N GLN A 85 41.01 25.98 -1.00
CA GLN A 85 39.72 25.96 -0.29
C GLN A 85 39.38 27.29 0.38
N GLU A 86 40.38 28.13 0.68
CA GLU A 86 40.16 29.48 1.21
C GLU A 86 39.29 30.31 0.25
N GLY A 87 38.12 30.76 0.72
CA GLY A 87 37.16 31.52 -0.09
C GLY A 87 36.39 30.70 -1.13
N ALA A 88 36.49 29.36 -1.13
CA ALA A 88 35.78 28.52 -2.08
C ALA A 88 34.33 28.20 -1.69
N PHE A 89 34.00 28.23 -0.40
CA PHE A 89 32.68 27.86 0.15
C PHE A 89 31.95 29.11 0.67
N LEU A 90 31.51 29.95 -0.26
CA LEU A 90 30.84 31.23 0.04
C LEU A 90 29.34 31.20 -0.29
N ARG A 91 28.87 30.21 -1.06
CA ARG A 91 27.46 30.10 -1.45
C ARG A 91 26.69 29.26 -0.43
N ASN A 92 25.36 29.35 -0.50
CA ASN A 92 24.46 28.51 0.30
C ASN A 92 24.55 27.02 -0.06
N ASP A 93 25.07 26.67 -1.25
CA ASP A 93 25.19 25.29 -1.72
C ASP A 93 26.65 24.80 -1.68
N VAL A 94 26.98 24.10 -0.59
CA VAL A 94 28.32 23.52 -0.36
C VAL A 94 28.67 22.45 -1.41
N PHE A 95 27.69 21.74 -1.97
CA PHE A 95 27.94 20.66 -2.93
C PHE A 95 28.30 21.21 -4.31
N GLU A 96 27.62 22.28 -4.73
CA GLU A 96 27.94 22.95 -6.00
C GLU A 96 29.28 23.69 -5.92
N ASP A 97 29.56 24.36 -4.78
CA ASP A 97 30.87 24.97 -4.52
C ASP A 97 32.00 23.93 -4.56
N ALA A 98 31.78 22.75 -3.97
CA ALA A 98 32.73 21.63 -4.05
C ALA A 98 32.97 21.17 -5.50
N ALA A 99 31.92 21.04 -6.32
CA ALA A 99 32.04 20.63 -7.72
C ALA A 99 32.84 21.65 -8.55
N ILE A 100 32.52 22.94 -8.41
CA ILE A 100 33.21 24.04 -9.09
C ILE A 100 34.68 24.09 -8.66
N LEU A 101 34.96 23.94 -7.36
CA LEU A 101 36.31 23.90 -6.82
C LEU A 101 37.12 22.76 -7.44
N CYS A 102 36.57 21.53 -7.45
CA CYS A 102 37.24 20.38 -8.05
C CYS A 102 37.51 20.59 -9.55
N GLN A 103 36.57 21.15 -10.30
CA GLN A 103 36.75 21.42 -11.73
C GLN A 103 37.85 22.46 -11.99
N ARG A 104 37.88 23.54 -11.19
CA ARG A 104 38.93 24.57 -11.27
C ARG A 104 40.29 23.99 -10.95
N VAL A 105 40.39 23.23 -9.85
CA VAL A 105 41.66 22.65 -9.41
C VAL A 105 42.13 21.57 -10.39
N ASN A 106 41.25 20.74 -10.95
CA ASN A 106 41.61 19.74 -11.96
C ASN A 106 42.37 20.34 -13.16
N LYS A 107 41.94 21.52 -13.65
CA LYS A 107 42.64 22.24 -14.72
C LYS A 107 44.02 22.74 -14.28
N GLN A 108 44.14 23.24 -13.05
CA GLN A 108 45.39 23.81 -12.53
C GLN A 108 46.41 22.73 -12.14
N VAL A 109 46.01 21.60 -11.55
CA VAL A 109 46.94 20.58 -11.07
C VAL A 109 47.69 19.90 -12.20
N GLY A 110 47.05 19.73 -13.36
CA GLY A 110 47.69 19.20 -14.57
C GLY A 110 48.83 20.09 -15.07
N GLU A 111 48.78 21.38 -14.76
CA GLU A 111 49.82 22.34 -15.12
C GLU A 111 50.86 22.55 -14.03
N VAL A 112 50.68 22.08 -12.79
CA VAL A 112 51.58 22.39 -11.68
C VAL A 112 52.35 21.15 -11.21
N PHE A 113 51.69 19.99 -11.13
CA PHE A 113 52.25 18.80 -10.49
C PHE A 113 52.49 17.68 -11.49
N SER A 114 53.53 16.88 -11.25
CA SER A 114 53.87 15.71 -12.09
C SER A 114 52.84 14.58 -11.96
N ASN A 115 52.15 14.48 -10.81
CA ASN A 115 51.11 13.50 -10.52
C ASN A 115 49.78 14.20 -10.16
N PRO A 116 49.01 14.70 -11.13
CA PRO A 116 47.79 15.46 -10.88
C PRO A 116 46.69 14.64 -10.17
N GLU A 117 46.63 13.34 -10.47
CA GLU A 117 45.62 12.42 -9.94
C GLU A 117 45.67 12.29 -8.41
N THR A 118 46.88 12.22 -7.84
CA THR A 118 47.06 12.08 -6.38
C THR A 118 46.72 13.36 -5.64
N VAL A 119 47.04 14.52 -6.22
CA VAL A 119 46.69 15.83 -5.66
C VAL A 119 45.18 16.05 -5.69
N LEU A 120 44.52 15.72 -6.80
CA LEU A 120 43.08 15.84 -6.92
C LEU A 120 42.34 14.86 -6.00
N ALA A 121 42.81 13.62 -5.88
CA ALA A 121 42.27 12.66 -4.92
C ALA A 121 42.41 13.16 -3.48
N LYS A 122 43.57 13.75 -3.12
CA LYS A 122 43.77 14.33 -1.78
C LYS A 122 42.88 15.54 -1.51
N LEU A 123 42.63 16.39 -2.52
CA LEU A 123 41.67 17.49 -2.42
C LEU A 123 40.26 16.96 -2.15
N ILE A 124 39.79 16.00 -2.93
CA ILE A 124 38.46 15.40 -2.79
C ILE A 124 38.31 14.75 -1.41
N GLN A 125 39.32 13.99 -0.97
CA GLN A 125 39.34 13.41 0.37
C GLN A 125 39.13 14.49 1.45
N ASN A 126 39.90 15.58 1.38
CA ASN A 126 39.82 16.66 2.36
C ASN A 126 38.44 17.36 2.33
N ILE A 127 37.87 17.59 1.14
CA ILE A 127 36.52 18.18 1.01
C ILE A 127 35.48 17.27 1.67
N PHE A 128 35.55 15.95 1.46
CA PHE A 128 34.59 15.01 2.03
C PHE A 128 34.75 14.88 3.56
N GLU A 129 35.95 14.60 4.03
CA GLU A 129 36.23 14.32 5.45
C GLU A 129 36.18 15.57 6.35
N VAL A 130 36.46 16.75 5.80
CA VAL A 130 36.45 18.00 6.60
C VAL A 130 35.18 18.79 6.35
N LYS A 131 34.95 19.22 5.10
CA LYS A 131 33.90 20.21 4.82
C LYS A 131 32.51 19.58 4.77
N LEU A 132 32.34 18.53 3.97
CA LEU A 132 31.05 17.85 3.82
C LEU A 132 30.66 17.12 5.10
N GLN A 133 31.59 16.43 5.75
CA GLN A 133 31.31 15.74 7.01
C GLN A 133 30.83 16.71 8.10
N SER A 134 31.48 17.87 8.26
CA SER A 134 31.03 18.91 9.21
C SER A 134 29.64 19.42 8.83
N TYR A 135 29.42 19.76 7.55
CA TYR A 135 28.13 20.28 7.09
C TYR A 135 26.98 19.27 7.30
N VAL A 136 27.19 18.00 6.96
CA VAL A 136 26.22 16.93 7.17
C VAL A 136 25.91 16.75 8.66
N LYS A 137 26.94 16.77 9.52
CA LYS A 137 26.77 16.66 10.97
C LYS A 137 25.93 17.81 11.52
N ASP A 138 26.22 19.04 11.13
CA ASP A 138 25.50 20.23 11.61
C ASP A 138 24.01 20.19 11.20
N GLN A 139 23.72 19.77 9.96
CA GLN A 139 22.35 19.68 9.44
C GLN A 139 21.52 18.51 10.01
N LEU A 140 22.18 17.41 10.42
CA LEU A 140 21.49 16.22 10.93
C LEU A 140 21.30 16.25 12.46
N GLU A 141 22.30 16.71 13.22
CA GLU A 141 22.24 16.71 14.68
C GLU A 141 21.21 17.71 15.24
N GLU A 142 20.87 18.78 14.50
CA GLU A 142 19.83 19.75 14.87
C GLU A 142 18.44 19.09 15.03
N TYR A 143 18.10 18.15 14.13
CA TYR A 143 16.77 17.54 14.05
C TYR A 143 16.69 16.15 14.68
N ARG A 144 17.83 15.53 15.00
CA ARG A 144 17.95 14.11 15.39
C ARG A 144 17.04 13.69 16.54
N LYS A 145 16.71 14.59 17.47
CA LYS A 145 15.85 14.31 18.65
C LYS A 145 14.54 15.09 18.66
N SER A 146 14.41 16.12 17.84
CA SER A 146 13.28 17.05 17.85
C SER A 146 12.25 16.68 16.79
N ASP A 147 12.69 16.35 15.58
CA ASP A 147 11.82 16.10 14.43
C ASP A 147 12.38 14.97 13.54
N ALA A 148 11.81 13.79 13.71
CA ALA A 148 12.19 12.62 12.94
C ALA A 148 11.85 12.75 11.44
N GLU A 149 10.79 13.48 11.09
CA GLU A 149 10.39 13.68 9.69
C GLU A 149 11.43 14.54 8.97
N GLN A 150 11.78 15.67 9.57
CA GLN A 150 12.78 16.57 9.00
C GLN A 150 14.16 15.92 8.98
N TYR A 151 14.53 15.16 10.03
CA TYR A 151 15.76 14.38 10.05
C TYR A 151 15.85 13.38 8.87
N LEU A 152 14.81 12.58 8.63
CA LEU A 152 14.79 11.60 7.54
C LEU A 152 14.83 12.26 6.15
N LYS A 153 14.12 13.40 5.98
CA LYS A 153 14.18 14.20 4.75
C LYS A 153 15.58 14.76 4.49
N ASN A 154 16.20 15.35 5.52
CA ASN A 154 17.55 15.90 5.44
C ASN A 154 18.58 14.79 5.14
N LEU A 155 18.48 13.63 5.80
CA LEU A 155 19.38 12.50 5.56
C LEU A 155 19.27 12.02 4.11
N TYR A 156 18.06 11.90 3.58
CA TYR A 156 17.82 11.53 2.19
C TYR A 156 18.39 12.56 1.20
N ASP A 157 18.14 13.85 1.41
CA ASP A 157 18.64 14.93 0.55
C ASP A 157 20.17 14.98 0.56
N LEU A 158 20.78 15.02 1.75
CA LEU A 158 22.22 15.11 1.91
C LEU A 158 22.93 13.90 1.30
N TYR A 159 22.41 12.69 1.52
CA TYR A 159 22.98 11.48 0.92
C TYR A 159 22.85 11.49 -0.61
N THR A 160 21.68 11.90 -1.13
CA THR A 160 21.43 12.01 -2.58
C THR A 160 22.33 13.06 -3.23
N ARG A 161 22.51 14.22 -2.62
CA ARG A 161 23.40 15.27 -3.12
C ARG A 161 24.87 14.86 -3.05
N THR A 162 25.29 14.18 -1.99
CA THR A 162 26.66 13.66 -1.87
C THR A 162 26.96 12.61 -2.94
N THR A 163 26.02 11.70 -3.20
CA THR A 163 26.16 10.66 -4.25
C THR A 163 26.10 11.27 -5.65
N ASN A 164 25.29 12.30 -5.89
CA ASN A 164 25.28 13.05 -7.14
C ASN A 164 26.59 13.81 -7.36
N LEU A 165 27.14 14.45 -6.31
CA LEU A 165 28.46 15.08 -6.35
C LEU A 165 29.53 14.05 -6.70
N SER A 166 29.56 12.91 -6.01
CA SER A 166 30.46 11.80 -6.33
C SER A 166 30.37 11.37 -7.80
N SER A 167 29.15 11.31 -8.35
CA SER A 167 28.94 10.99 -9.76
C SER A 167 29.53 12.03 -10.72
N LYS A 168 29.41 13.33 -10.40
CA LYS A 168 30.12 14.40 -11.14
C LYS A 168 31.64 14.25 -11.04
N LEU A 169 32.15 13.87 -9.86
CA LEU A 169 33.59 13.71 -9.63
C LEU A 169 34.19 12.47 -10.32
N MET A 170 33.37 11.47 -10.67
CA MET A 170 33.82 10.29 -11.43
C MET A 170 34.36 10.63 -12.82
N GLU A 171 33.99 11.77 -13.40
CA GLU A 171 34.50 12.23 -14.69
C GLU A 171 36.00 12.57 -14.65
N PHE A 172 36.53 12.88 -13.47
CA PHE A 172 37.95 13.20 -13.31
C PHE A 172 38.84 11.95 -13.32
N ASN A 173 40.09 12.14 -13.75
CA ASN A 173 41.10 11.10 -13.69
C ASN A 173 41.68 11.02 -12.27
N LEU A 174 41.23 10.02 -11.50
CA LEU A 174 41.57 9.80 -10.09
C LEU A 174 42.28 8.44 -9.88
N GLY A 175 42.80 7.85 -10.97
CA GLY A 175 43.36 6.51 -10.98
C GLY A 175 42.32 5.40 -11.22
N THR A 176 42.78 4.14 -11.17
CA THR A 176 42.01 2.94 -11.54
C THR A 176 40.88 2.60 -10.56
N ASP A 177 41.03 2.94 -9.28
CA ASP A 177 40.09 2.56 -8.20
C ASP A 177 39.15 3.71 -7.76
N LYS A 178 38.91 4.69 -8.63
CA LYS A 178 38.14 5.90 -8.30
C LYS A 178 36.74 5.64 -7.74
N GLN A 179 36.05 4.61 -8.24
CA GLN A 179 34.72 4.22 -7.74
C GLN A 179 34.77 3.78 -6.28
N THR A 180 35.73 2.92 -5.95
CA THR A 180 35.93 2.41 -4.59
C THR A 180 36.36 3.52 -3.64
N PHE A 181 37.23 4.42 -4.11
CA PHE A 181 37.69 5.59 -3.36
C PHE A 181 36.51 6.49 -2.97
N LEU A 182 35.71 6.94 -3.94
CA LEU A 182 34.55 7.81 -3.67
C LEU A 182 33.50 7.11 -2.81
N SER A 183 33.26 5.82 -3.02
CA SER A 183 32.35 5.03 -2.20
C SER A 183 32.80 4.97 -0.73
N LYS A 184 34.11 4.84 -0.47
CA LYS A 184 34.67 4.88 0.89
C LYS A 184 34.47 6.25 1.55
N LEU A 185 34.63 7.34 0.81
CA LEU A 185 34.41 8.70 1.33
C LEU A 185 32.93 8.95 1.68
N ILE A 186 32.00 8.46 0.88
CA ILE A 186 30.57 8.55 1.22
C ILE A 186 30.29 7.72 2.48
N LYS A 187 30.81 6.49 2.53
CA LYS A 187 30.63 5.61 3.71
C LYS A 187 31.21 6.23 4.98
N SER A 188 32.37 6.87 4.94
CA SER A 188 32.97 7.48 6.15
C SER A 188 32.11 8.59 6.76
N ILE A 189 31.34 9.31 5.94
CA ILE A 189 30.41 10.35 6.40
C ILE A 189 29.11 9.74 6.94
N PHE A 190 28.55 8.76 6.22
CA PHE A 190 27.16 8.32 6.44
C PHE A 190 26.99 7.02 7.24
N ILE A 191 28.04 6.22 7.46
CA ILE A 191 27.91 4.87 8.05
C ILE A 191 27.12 4.86 9.37
N SER A 192 27.43 5.75 10.30
CA SER A 192 26.77 5.82 11.61
C SER A 192 25.30 6.27 11.54
N TYR A 193 24.92 7.01 10.49
CA TYR A 193 23.54 7.44 10.24
C TYR A 193 22.73 6.35 9.54
N LEU A 194 23.34 5.61 8.62
CA LEU A 194 22.68 4.55 7.85
C LEU A 194 22.49 3.26 8.64
N GLU A 195 23.38 2.92 9.57
CA GLU A 195 23.25 1.72 10.43
C GLU A 195 21.93 1.72 11.22
N ASN A 196 21.53 2.89 11.74
CA ASN A 196 20.30 3.04 12.54
C ASN A 196 19.11 3.59 11.74
N TYR A 197 19.27 3.83 10.43
CA TYR A 197 18.25 4.47 9.59
C TYR A 197 16.90 3.76 9.67
N ILE A 198 16.88 2.44 9.48
CA ILE A 198 15.63 1.69 9.39
C ILE A 198 14.83 1.69 10.70
N GLU A 199 15.51 1.71 11.87
CA GLU A 199 14.81 1.80 13.15
C GLU A 199 14.13 3.17 13.33
N VAL A 200 14.80 4.25 12.91
CA VAL A 200 14.22 5.60 12.94
C VAL A 200 13.06 5.72 11.97
N GLU A 201 13.19 5.18 10.75
CA GLU A 201 12.13 5.19 9.74
C GLU A 201 10.87 4.44 10.22
N ILE A 202 11.04 3.24 10.78
CA ILE A 202 9.92 2.45 11.31
C ILE A 202 9.28 3.13 12.52
N GLY A 203 10.09 3.71 13.42
CA GLY A 203 9.61 4.47 14.56
C GLY A 203 8.77 5.69 14.14
N TYR A 204 9.27 6.46 13.18
CA TYR A 204 8.55 7.59 12.59
C TYR A 204 7.23 7.13 11.94
N LEU A 205 7.29 6.14 11.06
CA LEU A 205 6.12 5.65 10.33
C LEU A 205 5.04 5.11 11.28
N LYS A 206 5.45 4.44 12.36
CA LYS A 206 4.54 3.98 13.43
C LYS A 206 3.83 5.14 14.11
N SER A 207 4.59 6.12 14.62
CA SER A 207 4.02 7.29 15.30
C SER A 207 3.13 8.12 14.39
N ARG A 208 3.54 8.30 13.14
CA ARG A 208 2.79 9.07 12.14
C ARG A 208 1.49 8.37 11.75
N SER A 209 1.55 7.06 11.47
CA SER A 209 0.36 6.27 11.13
C SER A 209 -0.63 6.22 12.28
N ALA A 210 -0.16 6.06 13.52
CA ALA A 210 -1.00 6.11 14.72
C ALA A 210 -1.70 7.48 14.85
N MET A 211 -0.98 8.59 14.64
CA MET A 211 -1.55 9.94 14.69
C MET A 211 -2.62 10.16 13.61
N ILE A 212 -2.40 9.67 12.38
CA ILE A 212 -3.37 9.77 11.28
C ILE A 212 -4.67 9.05 11.66
N LEU A 213 -4.57 7.80 12.15
CA LEU A 213 -5.73 7.04 12.58
C LEU A 213 -6.43 7.69 13.78
N GLN A 214 -5.67 8.09 14.80
CA GLN A 214 -6.22 8.71 16.01
C GLN A 214 -7.01 9.98 15.65
N ARG A 215 -6.43 10.87 14.83
CA ARG A 215 -7.11 12.09 14.38
C ARG A 215 -8.43 11.78 13.64
N TYR A 216 -8.44 10.73 12.83
CA TYR A 216 -9.65 10.28 12.14
C TYR A 216 -10.72 9.80 13.11
N TYR A 217 -10.39 8.87 14.02
CA TYR A 217 -11.37 8.34 14.97
C TYR A 217 -11.86 9.41 15.97
N ASP A 218 -10.98 10.31 16.41
CA ASP A 218 -11.35 11.47 17.23
C ASP A 218 -12.32 12.39 16.48
N SER A 219 -12.11 12.64 15.18
CA SER A 219 -13.03 13.44 14.35
C SER A 219 -14.42 12.80 14.21
N LYS A 220 -14.50 11.48 14.39
CA LYS A 220 -15.75 10.70 14.38
C LYS A 220 -16.33 10.51 15.79
N ASN A 221 -15.71 11.07 16.82
CA ASN A 221 -16.05 10.84 18.23
C ASN A 221 -16.11 9.34 18.58
N HIS A 222 -15.22 8.56 17.97
CA HIS A 222 -15.25 7.11 18.07
C HIS A 222 -14.03 6.59 18.82
N GLN A 223 -14.26 5.77 19.84
CA GLN A 223 -13.20 5.06 20.53
C GLN A 223 -13.17 3.61 20.07
N LYS A 224 -12.03 3.18 19.52
CA LYS A 224 -11.83 1.78 19.14
C LYS A 224 -12.06 0.88 20.36
N ARG A 225 -12.92 -0.12 20.19
CA ARG A 225 -13.12 -1.17 21.19
C ARG A 225 -12.39 -2.41 20.71
N SER A 226 -11.81 -3.17 21.63
CA SER A 226 -11.39 -4.55 21.36
C SER A 226 -12.64 -5.36 21.06
N ILE A 227 -12.95 -5.57 19.79
CA ILE A 227 -14.05 -6.45 19.38
C ILE A 227 -13.52 -7.88 19.52
N GLY A 228 -13.94 -8.57 20.58
CA GLY A 228 -13.55 -9.96 20.80
C GLY A 228 -14.07 -10.83 19.66
N THR A 229 -13.19 -11.67 19.11
CA THR A 229 -13.48 -12.56 17.99
C THR A 229 -14.71 -13.45 18.24
N GLY A 230 -15.77 -13.19 17.48
CA GLY A 230 -16.39 -14.20 16.61
C GLY A 230 -17.33 -15.27 17.17
N GLY A 231 -17.79 -15.23 18.42
CA GLY A 231 -18.83 -16.19 18.86
C GLY A 231 -19.66 -15.78 20.07
N ILE A 232 -19.03 -15.07 21.01
CA ILE A 232 -19.71 -14.62 22.22
C ILE A 232 -20.67 -13.45 21.94
N GLN A 233 -20.40 -12.64 20.92
CA GLN A 233 -21.23 -11.47 20.58
C GLN A 233 -22.56 -11.89 19.94
N ASP A 234 -22.53 -12.84 19.01
CA ASP A 234 -23.71 -13.47 18.39
C ASP A 234 -24.57 -14.21 19.43
N LEU A 235 -23.92 -14.88 20.40
CA LEU A 235 -24.59 -15.52 21.53
C LEU A 235 -25.20 -14.49 22.50
N LYS A 236 -24.49 -13.39 22.81
CA LYS A 236 -25.02 -12.30 23.63
C LYS A 236 -26.23 -11.64 22.98
N GLU A 237 -26.24 -11.51 21.66
CA GLU A 237 -27.33 -10.90 20.90
C GLU A 237 -28.56 -11.81 20.84
N ARG A 238 -28.37 -13.12 20.65
CA ARG A 238 -29.44 -14.14 20.78
C ARG A 238 -30.01 -14.23 22.19
N ILE A 239 -29.17 -14.09 23.22
CA ILE A 239 -29.59 -14.07 24.62
C ILE A 239 -30.39 -12.79 24.91
N ARG A 240 -29.93 -11.62 24.41
CA ARG A 240 -30.65 -10.33 24.54
C ARG A 240 -32.04 -10.36 23.92
N GLN A 241 -32.25 -11.11 22.84
CA GLN A 241 -33.59 -11.29 22.24
C GLN A 241 -34.49 -12.23 23.06
N ARG A 242 -33.92 -13.13 23.86
CA ARG A 242 -34.67 -14.09 24.70
C ARG A 242 -34.84 -13.64 26.15
N THR A 243 -34.03 -12.70 26.65
CA THR A 243 -34.09 -12.19 28.02
C THR A 243 -33.90 -10.67 28.07
N ASN A 244 -34.70 -9.98 28.89
CA ASN A 244 -34.58 -8.55 29.18
C ASN A 244 -33.38 -8.23 30.11
N LEU A 245 -32.20 -8.78 29.83
CA LEU A 245 -30.98 -8.45 30.56
C LEU A 245 -30.22 -7.30 29.87
N PRO A 246 -29.71 -6.31 30.63
CA PRO A 246 -28.93 -5.21 30.08
C PRO A 246 -27.50 -5.67 29.79
N LEU A 247 -27.27 -6.32 28.66
CA LEU A 247 -25.92 -6.62 28.15
C LEU A 247 -25.44 -5.53 27.19
N GLY A 248 -25.05 -4.39 27.75
CA GLY A 248 -24.32 -3.32 27.04
C GLY A 248 -25.06 -2.66 25.86
N PRO A 249 -24.59 -1.50 25.39
CA PRO A 249 -25.21 -0.81 24.26
C PRO A 249 -24.99 -1.60 22.96
N SER A 250 -26.03 -1.73 22.13
CA SER A 250 -25.89 -2.06 20.71
C SER A 250 -24.92 -1.07 20.08
N ILE A 251 -24.06 -1.54 19.17
CA ILE A 251 -23.21 -0.62 18.39
C ILE A 251 -24.13 0.04 17.38
N ASP A 252 -24.72 1.18 17.75
CA ASP A 252 -25.36 2.07 16.77
C ASP A 252 -24.24 2.71 15.96
N THR A 253 -23.89 2.09 14.84
CA THR A 253 -22.93 2.63 13.88
C THR A 253 -23.43 3.92 13.21
N HIS A 254 -24.68 4.33 13.43
CA HIS A 254 -25.34 5.48 12.81
C HIS A 254 -25.20 5.55 11.27
N GLY A 255 -24.83 4.44 10.61
CA GLY A 255 -24.53 4.38 9.17
C GLY A 255 -23.13 4.87 8.78
N GLU A 256 -22.21 5.07 9.72
CA GLU A 256 -20.82 5.48 9.47
C GLU A 256 -19.93 4.28 9.15
N THR A 257 -19.26 4.27 7.99
CA THR A 257 -18.48 3.13 7.49
C THR A 257 -17.21 2.85 8.28
N PHE A 258 -16.69 3.87 8.98
CA PHE A 258 -15.35 3.90 9.58
C PHE A 258 -14.20 3.61 8.59
N LEU A 259 -14.52 3.56 7.29
CA LEU A 259 -13.58 3.56 6.19
C LEU A 259 -13.47 5.00 5.66
N SER A 260 -12.24 5.43 5.39
CA SER A 260 -11.97 6.76 4.85
C SER A 260 -10.85 6.67 3.83
N GLN A 261 -11.16 7.10 2.60
CA GLN A 261 -10.18 7.18 1.52
C GLN A 261 -9.07 8.19 1.83
N GLU A 262 -9.37 9.28 2.55
CA GLU A 262 -8.37 10.29 2.94
C GLU A 262 -7.32 9.69 3.87
N VAL A 263 -7.76 8.91 4.87
CA VAL A 263 -6.85 8.18 5.78
C VAL A 263 -5.96 7.24 4.99
N VAL A 264 -6.55 6.47 4.07
CA VAL A 264 -5.83 5.51 3.23
C VAL A 264 -4.77 6.24 2.38
N VAL A 265 -5.15 7.31 1.68
CA VAL A 265 -4.21 8.09 0.86
C VAL A 265 -3.06 8.65 1.69
N ASN A 266 -3.35 9.18 2.88
CA ASN A 266 -2.31 9.69 3.78
C ASN A 266 -1.35 8.57 4.22
N LEU A 267 -1.86 7.41 4.66
CA LEU A 267 -1.01 6.27 5.04
C LEU A 267 -0.16 5.74 3.88
N LEU A 268 -0.75 5.64 2.68
CA LEU A 268 -0.04 5.21 1.47
C LEU A 268 1.04 6.22 1.07
N GLN A 269 0.78 7.52 1.21
CA GLN A 269 1.74 8.57 0.90
C GLN A 269 2.95 8.54 1.86
N GLU A 270 2.72 8.40 3.17
CA GLU A 270 3.81 8.26 4.15
C GLU A 270 4.66 7.02 3.86
N THR A 271 4.00 5.89 3.54
CA THR A 271 4.68 4.64 3.19
C THR A 271 5.45 4.76 1.86
N LYS A 272 4.90 5.46 0.87
CA LYS A 272 5.57 5.72 -0.41
C LYS A 272 6.90 6.44 -0.18
N GLN A 273 6.87 7.53 0.59
CA GLN A 273 8.09 8.28 0.89
C GLN A 273 9.10 7.43 1.67
N ALA A 274 8.63 6.57 2.58
CA ALA A 274 9.50 5.61 3.27
C ALA A 274 10.14 4.61 2.29
N PHE A 275 9.43 4.11 1.28
CA PHE A 275 10.02 3.25 0.24
C PHE A 275 11.07 3.99 -0.60
N GLU A 276 10.82 5.24 -0.99
CA GLU A 276 11.77 6.06 -1.74
C GLU A 276 13.06 6.30 -0.94
N ARG A 277 12.93 6.62 0.35
CA ARG A 277 14.07 6.74 1.27
C ARG A 277 14.78 5.41 1.44
N CYS A 278 14.04 4.33 1.65
CA CYS A 278 14.59 2.99 1.86
C CYS A 278 15.42 2.53 0.67
N HIS A 279 14.93 2.77 -0.56
CA HIS A 279 15.65 2.47 -1.80
C HIS A 279 17.02 3.15 -1.87
N ARG A 280 17.11 4.39 -1.37
CA ARG A 280 18.32 5.20 -1.47
C ARG A 280 19.28 5.01 -0.30
N LEU A 281 18.76 4.83 0.91
CA LEU A 281 19.51 4.86 2.17
C LEU A 281 19.87 3.46 2.69
N SER A 282 19.12 2.42 2.32
CA SER A 282 19.46 1.06 2.75
C SER A 282 20.66 0.51 2.00
N ASP A 283 21.46 -0.32 2.67
CA ASP A 283 22.45 -1.15 1.99
C ASP A 283 21.74 -2.09 0.99
N PRO A 284 22.27 -2.32 -0.22
CA PRO A 284 21.64 -3.20 -1.20
C PRO A 284 21.37 -4.62 -0.70
N SER A 285 22.18 -5.14 0.23
CA SER A 285 21.99 -6.47 0.81
C SER A 285 20.81 -6.55 1.78
N ASP A 286 20.54 -5.46 2.51
CA ASP A 286 19.45 -5.34 3.48
C ASP A 286 18.19 -4.70 2.89
N LEU A 287 18.27 -4.07 1.71
CA LEU A 287 17.17 -3.35 1.08
C LEU A 287 15.85 -4.15 1.04
N PRO A 288 15.81 -5.42 0.58
CA PRO A 288 14.56 -6.17 0.54
C PRO A 288 13.96 -6.43 1.92
N LYS A 289 14.81 -6.66 2.92
CA LYS A 289 14.40 -6.87 4.33
C LYS A 289 13.83 -5.58 4.92
N ASN A 290 14.47 -4.45 4.67
CA ASN A 290 14.02 -3.14 5.14
C ASN A 290 12.70 -2.72 4.47
N ALA A 291 12.58 -2.93 3.16
CA ALA A 291 11.34 -2.69 2.42
C ALA A 291 10.18 -3.54 2.97
N PHE A 292 10.42 -4.81 3.31
CA PHE A 292 9.41 -5.65 3.94
C PHE A 292 8.97 -5.16 5.33
N ARG A 293 9.89 -4.57 6.12
CA ARG A 293 9.53 -3.97 7.42
C ARG A 293 8.58 -2.79 7.23
N ILE A 294 8.87 -1.91 6.27
CA ILE A 294 7.99 -0.78 5.92
C ILE A 294 6.63 -1.27 5.44
N PHE A 295 6.61 -2.29 4.57
CA PHE A 295 5.35 -2.92 4.13
C PHE A 295 4.55 -3.51 5.29
N SER A 296 5.22 -4.16 6.25
CA SER A 296 4.56 -4.72 7.43
C SER A 296 3.91 -3.65 8.30
N MET A 297 4.51 -2.45 8.39
CA MET A 297 3.91 -1.31 9.07
C MET A 297 2.65 -0.81 8.34
N LEU A 298 2.70 -0.69 7.01
CA LEU A 298 1.52 -0.32 6.23
C LEU A 298 0.38 -1.33 6.46
N VAL A 299 0.70 -2.62 6.41
CA VAL A 299 -0.27 -3.70 6.68
C VAL A 299 -0.90 -3.55 8.06
N GLU A 300 -0.10 -3.34 9.11
CA GLU A 300 -0.60 -3.23 10.49
C GLU A 300 -1.58 -2.06 10.62
N PHE A 301 -1.23 -0.88 10.11
CA PHE A 301 -2.04 0.32 10.29
C PHE A 301 -3.20 0.44 9.30
N LEU A 302 -2.99 0.10 8.03
CA LEU A 302 -4.04 0.19 7.01
C LEU A 302 -4.96 -1.03 7.08
N CYS A 303 -4.42 -2.25 7.04
CA CYS A 303 -5.24 -3.44 6.92
C CYS A 303 -5.81 -3.85 8.28
N THR A 304 -5.00 -4.02 9.32
CA THR A 304 -5.47 -4.51 10.62
C THR A 304 -6.17 -3.42 11.44
N GLU A 305 -5.52 -2.28 11.65
CA GLU A 305 -6.06 -1.25 12.53
C GLU A 305 -7.22 -0.46 11.91
N HIS A 306 -7.28 -0.31 10.59
CA HIS A 306 -8.29 0.52 9.92
C HIS A 306 -9.35 -0.31 9.21
N ILE A 307 -8.97 -1.08 8.18
CA ILE A 307 -9.94 -1.82 7.36
C ILE A 307 -10.59 -2.94 8.18
N ASP A 308 -9.80 -3.83 8.78
CA ASP A 308 -10.29 -5.00 9.50
C ASP A 308 -11.20 -4.58 10.67
N TYR A 309 -10.78 -3.56 11.42
CA TYR A 309 -11.60 -2.93 12.47
C TYR A 309 -12.95 -2.40 11.94
N ALA A 310 -12.94 -1.70 10.80
CA ALA A 310 -14.14 -1.17 10.19
C ALA A 310 -15.06 -2.28 9.67
N LEU A 311 -14.51 -3.36 9.11
CA LEU A 311 -15.26 -4.53 8.68
C LEU A 311 -15.92 -5.24 9.87
N GLU A 312 -15.21 -5.44 10.98
CA GLU A 312 -15.80 -6.03 12.20
C GLU A 312 -16.92 -5.17 12.79
N THR A 313 -16.70 -3.86 12.85
CA THR A 313 -17.70 -2.90 13.31
C THR A 313 -18.91 -2.89 12.36
N GLY A 314 -18.67 -2.92 11.05
CA GLY A 314 -19.70 -2.96 10.01
C GLY A 314 -20.53 -4.24 10.09
N LEU A 315 -19.91 -5.39 10.31
CA LEU A 315 -20.56 -6.69 10.50
C LEU A 315 -21.48 -6.71 11.72
N ALA A 316 -21.05 -6.11 12.83
CA ALA A 316 -21.87 -5.98 14.03
C ALA A 316 -23.04 -4.99 13.86
N GLY A 317 -22.96 -4.09 12.87
CA GLY A 317 -24.03 -3.14 12.53
C GLY A 317 -25.11 -3.70 11.59
N ILE A 318 -24.95 -4.94 11.09
CA ILE A 318 -25.96 -5.58 10.22
C ILE A 318 -27.14 -6.03 11.10
N PRO A 319 -28.38 -5.59 10.79
CA PRO A 319 -29.56 -6.01 11.54
C PRO A 319 -29.76 -7.53 11.50
N SER A 320 -30.56 -8.07 12.44
CA SER A 320 -31.02 -9.45 12.33
C SER A 320 -31.95 -9.64 11.13
N SER A 321 -32.05 -10.87 10.63
CA SER A 321 -32.95 -11.24 9.52
C SER A 321 -34.44 -10.97 9.81
N ASP A 322 -34.81 -10.84 11.09
CA ASP A 322 -36.18 -10.58 11.54
C ASP A 322 -36.48 -9.07 11.69
N SER A 323 -35.51 -8.20 11.39
CA SER A 323 -35.69 -6.75 11.40
C SER A 323 -36.66 -6.31 10.31
N LYS A 324 -37.54 -5.35 10.64
CA LYS A 324 -38.50 -4.74 9.70
C LYS A 324 -37.86 -3.85 8.63
N ASN A 325 -36.56 -3.56 8.75
CA ASN A 325 -35.80 -2.78 7.80
C ASN A 325 -34.46 -3.47 7.53
N ALA A 326 -34.20 -3.81 6.27
CA ALA A 326 -32.87 -4.22 5.83
C ALA A 326 -31.98 -2.96 5.74
N ASN A 327 -30.96 -2.87 6.60
CA ASN A 327 -29.97 -1.81 6.49
C ASN A 327 -28.94 -2.20 5.42
N LEU A 328 -28.85 -1.40 4.36
CA LEU A 328 -27.93 -1.63 3.23
C LEU A 328 -26.58 -0.95 3.39
N TYR A 329 -26.35 -0.33 4.54
CA TYR A 329 -25.11 0.32 4.92
C TYR A 329 -23.87 -0.57 4.68
N PHE A 330 -23.96 -1.90 4.88
CA PHE A 330 -22.83 -2.79 4.65
C PHE A 330 -22.41 -2.85 3.17
N LEU A 331 -23.32 -2.61 2.22
CA LEU A 331 -22.95 -2.49 0.81
C LEU A 331 -22.05 -1.27 0.56
N ASP A 332 -22.24 -0.19 1.31
CA ASP A 332 -21.36 0.99 1.23
C ASP A 332 -19.98 0.71 1.86
N VAL A 333 -19.92 -0.14 2.90
CA VAL A 333 -18.67 -0.66 3.45
C VAL A 333 -17.92 -1.48 2.40
N VAL A 334 -18.61 -2.41 1.71
CA VAL A 334 -18.03 -3.23 0.62
C VAL A 334 -17.47 -2.34 -0.49
N HIS A 335 -18.23 -1.33 -0.92
CA HIS A 335 -17.79 -0.41 -1.97
C HIS A 335 -16.48 0.31 -1.61
N GLN A 336 -16.41 0.87 -0.40
CA GLN A 336 -15.22 1.59 0.07
C GLN A 336 -14.04 0.64 0.26
N ALA A 337 -14.26 -0.55 0.81
CA ALA A 337 -13.23 -1.58 0.98
C ALA A 337 -12.60 -1.96 -0.37
N ASN A 338 -13.41 -2.23 -1.41
CA ASN A 338 -12.91 -2.53 -2.76
C ASN A 338 -12.01 -1.41 -3.30
N THR A 339 -12.42 -0.15 -3.15
CA THR A 339 -11.61 0.98 -3.59
C THR A 339 -10.27 1.04 -2.85
N ILE A 340 -10.28 0.80 -1.53
CA ILE A 340 -9.07 0.79 -0.70
C ILE A 340 -8.14 -0.37 -1.12
N PHE A 341 -8.68 -1.55 -1.43
CA PHE A 341 -7.88 -2.68 -1.93
C PHE A 341 -7.16 -2.35 -3.24
N HIS A 342 -7.82 -1.67 -4.17
CA HIS A 342 -7.16 -1.24 -5.40
C HIS A 342 -6.01 -0.26 -5.13
N LEU A 343 -6.17 0.68 -4.20
CA LEU A 343 -5.09 1.60 -3.82
C LEU A 343 -3.93 0.88 -3.14
N PHE A 344 -4.22 -0.08 -2.26
CA PHE A 344 -3.23 -0.91 -1.59
C PHE A 344 -2.46 -1.79 -2.58
N ASP A 345 -3.16 -2.45 -3.50
CA ASP A 345 -2.56 -3.29 -4.55
C ASP A 345 -1.66 -2.47 -5.47
N LYS A 346 -2.13 -1.29 -5.87
CA LYS A 346 -1.33 -0.35 -6.67
C LYS A 346 -0.06 0.08 -5.94
N GLN A 347 -0.13 0.44 -4.66
CA GLN A 347 1.05 0.79 -3.86
C GLN A 347 2.05 -0.37 -3.79
N PHE A 348 1.56 -1.59 -3.62
CA PHE A 348 2.38 -2.80 -3.58
C PHE A 348 3.12 -3.02 -4.90
N ASN A 349 2.42 -2.91 -6.04
CA ASN A 349 3.01 -3.15 -7.36
C ASN A 349 3.95 -2.01 -7.80
N ASP A 350 3.57 -0.75 -7.57
CA ASP A 350 4.31 0.40 -8.07
C ASP A 350 5.57 0.71 -7.24
N HIS A 351 5.52 0.53 -5.91
CA HIS A 351 6.59 1.02 -5.01
C HIS A 351 7.33 -0.09 -4.27
N LEU A 352 6.65 -1.15 -3.82
CA LEU A 352 7.30 -2.24 -3.10
C LEU A 352 7.94 -3.25 -4.06
N MET A 353 7.21 -3.69 -5.09
CA MET A 353 7.68 -4.72 -6.03
C MET A 353 9.06 -4.44 -6.63
N PRO A 354 9.39 -3.21 -7.07
CA PRO A 354 10.73 -2.91 -7.60
C PRO A 354 11.86 -3.15 -6.59
N LEU A 355 11.59 -3.05 -5.28
CA LEU A 355 12.58 -3.21 -4.22
C LEU A 355 12.83 -4.67 -3.82
N ILE A 356 11.88 -5.56 -4.10
CA ILE A 356 11.90 -6.96 -3.62
C ILE A 356 11.89 -8.00 -4.74
N SER A 357 11.64 -7.61 -6.00
CA SER A 357 11.46 -8.52 -7.14
C SER A 357 12.61 -9.53 -7.34
N SER A 358 13.84 -9.12 -7.05
CA SER A 358 15.06 -9.94 -7.20
C SER A 358 15.49 -10.63 -5.90
N SER A 359 14.64 -10.63 -4.87
CA SER A 359 14.96 -11.11 -3.52
C SER A 359 14.16 -12.35 -3.13
N PRO A 360 14.74 -13.28 -2.33
CA PRO A 360 13.96 -14.35 -1.70
C PRO A 360 12.85 -13.83 -0.77
N LYS A 361 12.89 -12.55 -0.35
CA LYS A 361 11.83 -11.94 0.46
C LYS A 361 10.50 -11.78 -0.29
N LEU A 362 10.51 -11.86 -1.63
CA LEU A 362 9.32 -11.73 -2.47
C LEU A 362 8.20 -12.71 -2.07
N SER A 363 8.52 -13.98 -1.82
CA SER A 363 7.52 -14.99 -1.45
C SER A 363 6.82 -14.65 -0.14
N GLU A 364 7.55 -14.15 0.85
CA GLU A 364 7.00 -13.74 2.15
C GLU A 364 6.11 -12.50 2.02
N CYS A 365 6.51 -11.52 1.19
CA CYS A 365 5.67 -10.36 0.89
C CYS A 365 4.34 -10.76 0.22
N LEU A 366 4.41 -11.64 -0.78
CA LEU A 366 3.23 -12.12 -1.50
C LEU A 366 2.32 -12.96 -0.59
N GLN A 367 2.90 -13.82 0.23
CA GLN A 367 2.16 -14.64 1.19
C GLN A 367 1.43 -13.75 2.21
N LYS A 368 2.14 -12.78 2.81
CA LYS A 368 1.53 -11.85 3.77
C LYS A 368 0.40 -11.04 3.14
N LYS A 369 0.61 -10.52 1.93
CA LYS A 369 -0.44 -9.82 1.16
C LYS A 369 -1.66 -10.71 0.93
N LYS A 370 -1.44 -11.97 0.52
CA LYS A 370 -2.51 -12.93 0.25
C LYS A 370 -3.32 -13.24 1.50
N GLU A 371 -2.67 -13.56 2.62
CA GLU A 371 -3.34 -13.86 3.90
C GLU A 371 -4.24 -12.73 4.37
N ILE A 372 -3.78 -11.49 4.23
CA ILE A 372 -4.50 -10.28 4.64
C ILE A 372 -5.73 -10.06 3.75
N ILE A 373 -5.58 -10.23 2.44
CA ILE A 373 -6.69 -10.11 1.49
C ILE A 373 -7.74 -11.20 1.80
N GLU A 374 -7.33 -12.46 1.94
CA GLU A 374 -8.23 -13.57 2.25
C GLU A 374 -8.99 -13.35 3.57
N GLN A 375 -8.33 -12.83 4.61
CA GLN A 375 -8.99 -12.52 5.89
C GLN A 375 -10.10 -11.47 5.74
N MET A 376 -9.86 -10.42 4.97
CA MET A 376 -10.86 -9.38 4.75
C MET A 376 -11.96 -9.81 3.79
N GLU A 377 -11.63 -10.61 2.76
CA GLU A 377 -12.62 -11.21 1.84
C GLU A 377 -13.62 -12.08 2.61
N VAL A 378 -13.16 -12.92 3.54
CA VAL A 378 -14.06 -13.73 4.39
C VAL A 378 -15.04 -12.86 5.18
N LYS A 379 -14.59 -11.72 5.72
CA LYS A 379 -15.44 -10.79 6.47
C LYS A 379 -16.44 -10.07 5.54
N LEU A 380 -16.02 -9.67 4.35
CA LEU A 380 -16.89 -9.08 3.34
C LEU A 380 -17.97 -10.07 2.89
N ASP A 381 -17.59 -11.31 2.56
CA ASP A 381 -18.50 -12.38 2.16
C ASP A 381 -19.54 -12.67 3.25
N MET A 382 -19.10 -12.77 4.50
CA MET A 382 -20.00 -12.97 5.64
C MET A 382 -21.00 -11.82 5.77
N GLY A 383 -20.56 -10.57 5.58
CA GLY A 383 -21.44 -9.42 5.70
C GLY A 383 -22.40 -9.26 4.52
N ILE A 384 -21.96 -9.63 3.30
CA ILE A 384 -22.83 -9.72 2.13
C ILE A 384 -23.90 -10.78 2.38
N ASP A 385 -23.52 -11.98 2.84
CA ASP A 385 -24.48 -13.06 3.15
C ASP A 385 -25.52 -12.63 4.19
N ARG A 386 -25.09 -12.02 5.30
CA ARG A 386 -25.99 -11.48 6.33
C ARG A 386 -26.92 -10.40 5.77
N THR A 387 -26.39 -9.52 4.92
CA THR A 387 -27.18 -8.46 4.26
C THR A 387 -28.23 -9.06 3.31
N LEU A 388 -27.87 -10.07 2.51
CA LEU A 388 -28.80 -10.81 1.66
C LEU A 388 -29.89 -11.49 2.50
N ASN A 389 -29.54 -12.12 3.61
CA ASN A 389 -30.51 -12.73 4.53
C ASN A 389 -31.50 -11.70 5.09
N CYS A 390 -31.06 -10.48 5.39
CA CYS A 390 -31.95 -9.38 5.78
C CYS A 390 -32.90 -8.98 4.65
N MET A 391 -32.40 -8.91 3.41
CA MET A 391 -33.24 -8.61 2.24
C MET A 391 -34.33 -9.66 2.06
N ILE A 392 -33.98 -10.95 2.17
CA ILE A 392 -34.93 -12.07 2.10
C ILE A 392 -35.93 -12.03 3.26
N GLY A 393 -35.46 -11.78 4.49
CA GLY A 393 -36.32 -11.65 5.67
C GLY A 393 -37.36 -10.55 5.52
N GLN A 394 -36.97 -9.41 4.97
CA GLN A 394 -37.89 -8.32 4.69
C GLN A 394 -38.94 -8.69 3.62
N MET A 395 -38.53 -9.36 2.54
CA MET A 395 -39.48 -9.84 1.53
C MET A 395 -40.46 -10.86 2.14
N LYS A 396 -39.98 -11.76 3.00
CA LYS A 396 -40.84 -12.70 3.73
C LYS A 396 -41.85 -11.99 4.63
N HIS A 397 -41.44 -10.93 5.33
CA HIS A 397 -42.35 -10.12 6.14
C HIS A 397 -43.41 -9.42 5.29
N ILE A 398 -43.03 -8.85 4.13
CA ILE A 398 -43.98 -8.23 3.19
C ILE A 398 -45.01 -9.27 2.73
N LEU A 399 -44.56 -10.45 2.29
CA LEU A 399 -45.45 -11.54 1.86
C LEU A 399 -46.40 -11.98 2.97
N ALA A 400 -45.90 -12.16 4.19
CA ALA A 400 -46.72 -12.59 5.34
C ALA A 400 -47.75 -11.54 5.79
N ALA A 401 -47.43 -10.25 5.64
CA ALA A 401 -48.31 -9.15 6.06
C ALA A 401 -49.39 -8.82 5.01
N GLU A 402 -49.07 -8.98 3.73
CA GLU A 402 -49.89 -8.47 2.62
C GLU A 402 -50.66 -9.56 1.89
N GLN A 403 -50.15 -10.80 1.85
CA GLN A 403 -50.80 -11.90 1.14
C GLN A 403 -51.81 -12.62 2.04
N LYS A 404 -53.07 -12.67 1.61
CA LYS A 404 -54.16 -13.35 2.30
C LYS A 404 -54.53 -14.65 1.60
N LYS A 405 -55.08 -15.61 2.35
CA LYS A 405 -55.59 -16.87 1.78
C LYS A 405 -56.70 -16.67 0.76
N THR A 406 -57.50 -15.62 0.93
CA THR A 406 -58.59 -15.24 0.01
C THR A 406 -58.09 -14.78 -1.34
N ASP A 407 -56.82 -14.39 -1.46
CA ASP A 407 -56.24 -13.92 -2.73
C ASP A 407 -56.10 -15.08 -3.73
N PHE A 408 -55.82 -16.29 -3.24
CA PHE A 408 -55.70 -17.51 -4.08
C PHE A 408 -56.90 -18.46 -3.95
N LYS A 409 -57.83 -18.15 -3.06
CA LYS A 409 -59.11 -18.85 -2.90
C LYS A 409 -60.22 -17.84 -2.61
N PRO A 410 -60.66 -17.07 -3.63
CA PRO A 410 -61.75 -16.12 -3.48
C PRO A 410 -63.06 -16.83 -3.12
N GLU A 411 -63.89 -16.19 -2.29
CA GLU A 411 -65.20 -16.73 -1.90
C GLU A 411 -66.25 -16.58 -3.00
N ASP A 412 -66.16 -15.50 -3.79
CA ASP A 412 -66.98 -15.25 -4.99
C ASP A 412 -66.08 -15.19 -6.23
N GLU A 413 -66.09 -16.26 -7.04
CA GLU A 413 -65.26 -16.35 -8.25
C GLU A 413 -65.74 -15.45 -9.40
N ASN A 414 -66.98 -14.92 -9.35
CA ASN A 414 -67.56 -14.16 -10.46
C ASN A 414 -67.14 -12.68 -10.49
N ASN A 415 -66.63 -12.14 -9.38
CA ASN A 415 -66.28 -10.73 -9.21
C ASN A 415 -64.78 -10.48 -9.00
N VAL A 416 -63.92 -11.41 -9.43
CA VAL A 416 -62.46 -11.32 -9.24
C VAL A 416 -61.81 -10.63 -10.44
N LEU A 417 -61.08 -9.54 -10.18
CA LEU A 417 -60.23 -8.90 -11.19
C LEU A 417 -58.91 -9.66 -11.32
N ILE A 418 -58.62 -10.20 -12.51
CA ILE A 418 -57.37 -10.93 -12.79
C ILE A 418 -56.22 -9.92 -12.93
N GLN A 419 -55.44 -9.76 -11.87
CA GLN A 419 -54.23 -8.95 -11.81
C GLN A 419 -53.27 -9.49 -10.76
N TYR A 420 -52.01 -9.05 -10.77
CA TYR A 420 -51.08 -9.41 -9.71
C TYR A 420 -51.48 -8.74 -8.37
N THR A 421 -51.14 -9.40 -7.27
CA THR A 421 -51.54 -9.07 -5.92
C THR A 421 -50.81 -7.83 -5.38
N ASN A 422 -51.36 -7.21 -4.33
CA ASN A 422 -50.69 -6.10 -3.65
C ASN A 422 -49.38 -6.55 -2.97
N ALA A 423 -49.30 -7.81 -2.52
CA ALA A 423 -48.05 -8.36 -2.00
C ALA A 423 -46.99 -8.44 -3.10
N CYS A 424 -47.36 -8.90 -4.31
CA CYS A 424 -46.48 -8.91 -5.47
C CYS A 424 -45.95 -7.51 -5.81
N VAL A 425 -46.83 -6.49 -5.86
CA VAL A 425 -46.44 -5.09 -6.09
C VAL A 425 -45.35 -4.66 -5.09
N LYS A 426 -45.58 -4.90 -3.80
CA LYS A 426 -44.69 -4.46 -2.72
C LYS A 426 -43.35 -5.19 -2.75
N VAL A 427 -43.34 -6.50 -2.99
CA VAL A 427 -42.11 -7.30 -3.12
C VAL A 427 -41.31 -6.86 -4.35
N CYS A 428 -41.95 -6.71 -5.51
CA CYS A 428 -41.31 -6.24 -6.74
C CYS A 428 -40.75 -4.82 -6.61
N GLY A 429 -41.48 -3.92 -5.96
CA GLY A 429 -41.02 -2.57 -5.68
C GLY A 429 -39.82 -2.54 -4.73
N TYR A 430 -39.80 -3.42 -3.73
CA TYR A 430 -38.69 -3.55 -2.80
C TYR A 430 -37.44 -4.11 -3.50
N ILE A 431 -37.56 -5.25 -4.21
CA ILE A 431 -36.41 -5.93 -4.81
C ILE A 431 -35.71 -5.09 -5.87
N ARG A 432 -36.45 -4.31 -6.67
CA ARG A 432 -35.87 -3.37 -7.65
C ARG A 432 -34.93 -2.36 -6.98
N LYS A 433 -35.34 -1.79 -5.84
CA LYS A 433 -34.49 -0.87 -5.06
C LYS A 433 -33.23 -1.55 -4.54
N GLN A 434 -33.33 -2.81 -4.12
CA GLN A 434 -32.18 -3.59 -3.64
C GLN A 434 -31.17 -3.86 -4.76
N VAL A 435 -31.66 -4.29 -5.92
CA VAL A 435 -30.83 -4.56 -7.11
C VAL A 435 -30.10 -3.30 -7.56
N GLU A 436 -30.78 -2.16 -7.60
CA GLU A 436 -30.16 -0.88 -7.95
C GLU A 436 -29.03 -0.51 -6.99
N LYS A 437 -29.26 -0.66 -5.68
CA LYS A 437 -28.22 -0.41 -4.67
C LYS A 437 -27.02 -1.36 -4.82
N ILE A 438 -27.25 -2.66 -5.02
CA ILE A 438 -26.16 -3.63 -5.25
C ILE A 438 -25.32 -3.24 -6.47
N ARG A 439 -25.97 -2.86 -7.58
CA ARG A 439 -25.28 -2.42 -8.82
C ARG A 439 -24.43 -1.17 -8.61
N ASN A 440 -24.81 -0.28 -7.70
CA ASN A 440 -24.09 0.95 -7.42
C ASN A 440 -22.97 0.78 -6.37
N SER A 441 -23.03 -0.29 -5.57
CA SER A 441 -22.07 -0.54 -4.48
C SER A 441 -20.97 -1.54 -4.83
N MET A 442 -21.11 -2.32 -5.90
CA MET A 442 -20.14 -3.34 -6.31
C MET A 442 -19.79 -3.22 -7.79
N ASP A 443 -18.70 -3.84 -8.20
CA ASP A 443 -18.17 -3.77 -9.57
C ASP A 443 -17.88 -5.14 -10.20
N GLY A 444 -17.79 -5.16 -11.53
CA GLY A 444 -17.40 -6.34 -12.30
C GLY A 444 -18.23 -7.60 -12.01
N LYS A 445 -17.54 -8.73 -11.88
CA LYS A 445 -18.16 -10.05 -11.63
C LYS A 445 -18.77 -10.18 -10.24
N ASN A 446 -18.38 -9.34 -9.28
CA ASN A 446 -18.91 -9.40 -7.91
C ASN A 446 -20.41 -9.06 -7.90
N VAL A 447 -20.82 -8.08 -8.73
CA VAL A 447 -22.24 -7.74 -8.94
C VAL A 447 -23.02 -8.96 -9.41
N ASP A 448 -22.51 -9.67 -10.41
CA ASP A 448 -23.19 -10.82 -11.00
C ASP A 448 -23.35 -11.97 -10.00
N THR A 449 -22.30 -12.26 -9.22
CA THR A 449 -22.33 -13.30 -8.17
C THR A 449 -23.35 -12.97 -7.07
N VAL A 450 -23.37 -11.73 -6.58
CA VAL A 450 -24.30 -11.31 -5.52
C VAL A 450 -25.74 -11.26 -6.03
N LEU A 451 -25.97 -10.78 -7.26
CA LEU A 451 -27.30 -10.80 -7.88
C LEU A 451 -27.77 -12.23 -8.17
N MET A 452 -26.87 -13.14 -8.55
CA MET A 452 -27.20 -14.55 -8.71
C MET A 452 -27.69 -15.15 -7.39
N GLU A 453 -26.95 -14.96 -6.31
CA GLU A 453 -27.32 -15.50 -4.99
C GLU A 453 -28.63 -14.88 -4.47
N LEU A 454 -28.80 -13.56 -4.58
CA LEU A 454 -30.06 -12.89 -4.25
C LEU A 454 -31.22 -13.46 -5.07
N GLY A 455 -31.02 -13.67 -6.38
CA GLY A 455 -32.03 -14.18 -7.28
C GLY A 455 -32.44 -15.62 -6.97
N VAL A 456 -31.49 -16.50 -6.63
CA VAL A 456 -31.76 -17.88 -6.21
C VAL A 456 -32.55 -17.91 -4.90
N ARG A 457 -32.14 -17.10 -3.90
CA ARG A 457 -32.86 -17.00 -2.62
C ARG A 457 -34.26 -16.38 -2.79
N PHE A 458 -34.40 -15.39 -3.67
CA PHE A 458 -35.68 -14.79 -4.01
C PHE A 458 -36.62 -15.81 -4.67
N HIS A 459 -36.15 -16.54 -5.68
CA HIS A 459 -36.91 -17.63 -6.30
C HIS A 459 -37.38 -18.65 -5.25
N ARG A 460 -36.46 -19.12 -4.40
CA ARG A 460 -36.77 -20.08 -3.34
C ARG A 460 -37.84 -19.55 -2.37
N LEU A 461 -37.73 -18.28 -1.95
CA LEU A 461 -38.73 -17.63 -1.09
C LEU A 461 -40.12 -17.65 -1.74
N ILE A 462 -40.23 -17.26 -3.01
CA ILE A 462 -41.52 -17.25 -3.73
C ILE A 462 -42.06 -18.67 -3.89
N TYR A 463 -41.22 -19.63 -4.28
CA TYR A 463 -41.62 -21.03 -4.42
C TYR A 463 -42.19 -21.59 -3.09
N GLU A 464 -41.46 -21.44 -1.99
CA GLU A 464 -41.90 -21.87 -0.66
C GLU A 464 -43.18 -21.14 -0.20
N HIS A 465 -43.32 -19.86 -0.53
CA HIS A 465 -44.51 -19.07 -0.21
C HIS A 465 -45.75 -19.59 -0.95
N LEU A 466 -45.64 -19.87 -2.25
CA LEU A 466 -46.76 -20.38 -3.04
C LEU A 466 -47.25 -21.75 -2.54
N GLN A 467 -46.36 -22.59 -2.01
CA GLN A 467 -46.73 -23.90 -1.46
C GLN A 467 -47.58 -23.83 -0.18
N GLN A 468 -47.68 -22.66 0.47
CA GLN A 468 -48.45 -22.48 1.71
C GLN A 468 -49.96 -22.25 1.47
N TYR A 469 -50.38 -22.15 0.20
CA TYR A 469 -51.75 -21.83 -0.19
C TYR A 469 -52.42 -22.95 -0.96
N SER A 470 -53.74 -22.89 -1.03
CA SER A 470 -54.55 -23.72 -1.92
C SER A 470 -55.21 -22.84 -2.97
N TYR A 471 -55.31 -23.33 -4.20
CA TYR A 471 -55.68 -22.52 -5.36
C TYR A 471 -56.99 -22.97 -5.98
N SER A 472 -57.92 -22.03 -6.14
CA SER A 472 -59.02 -22.20 -7.08
C SER A 472 -58.57 -21.90 -8.52
N CYS A 473 -59.40 -22.15 -9.54
CA CYS A 473 -59.02 -21.86 -10.93
C CYS A 473 -58.68 -20.37 -11.10
N MET A 474 -59.53 -19.49 -10.54
CA MET A 474 -59.30 -18.04 -10.55
C MET A 474 -58.07 -17.65 -9.72
N GLY A 475 -57.88 -18.24 -8.54
CA GLY A 475 -56.68 -18.01 -7.74
C GLY A 475 -55.38 -18.48 -8.40
N GLY A 476 -55.43 -19.55 -9.19
CA GLY A 476 -54.31 -20.01 -10.02
C GLY A 476 -53.96 -19.00 -11.11
N MET A 477 -54.94 -18.35 -11.75
CA MET A 477 -54.69 -17.27 -12.71
C MET A 477 -54.01 -16.05 -12.07
N LEU A 478 -54.40 -15.68 -10.84
CA LEU A 478 -53.74 -14.62 -10.08
C LEU A 478 -52.30 -15.00 -9.72
N ALA A 479 -52.05 -16.25 -9.32
CA ALA A 479 -50.70 -16.75 -9.06
C ALA A 479 -49.79 -16.70 -10.30
N ILE A 480 -50.33 -17.01 -11.49
CA ILE A 480 -49.61 -16.84 -12.77
C ILE A 480 -49.25 -15.37 -12.99
N CYS A 481 -50.17 -14.43 -12.73
CA CYS A 481 -49.90 -13.00 -12.85
C CYS A 481 -48.78 -12.54 -11.90
N ASP A 482 -48.81 -12.98 -10.63
CA ASP A 482 -47.77 -12.70 -9.65
C ASP A 482 -46.40 -13.21 -10.11
N VAL A 483 -46.33 -14.47 -10.55
CA VAL A 483 -45.08 -15.08 -10.99
C VAL A 483 -44.58 -14.46 -12.30
N ALA A 484 -45.46 -14.01 -13.19
CA ALA A 484 -45.06 -13.26 -14.39
C ALA A 484 -44.38 -11.93 -14.03
N GLU A 485 -44.87 -11.22 -13.03
CA GLU A 485 -44.28 -9.96 -12.58
C GLU A 485 -42.97 -10.20 -11.78
N TYR A 486 -42.90 -11.24 -10.95
CA TYR A 486 -41.64 -11.65 -10.31
C TYR A 486 -40.58 -12.04 -11.34
N ARG A 487 -40.96 -12.79 -12.38
CA ARG A 487 -40.12 -13.16 -13.51
C ARG A 487 -39.61 -11.93 -14.27
N LYS A 488 -40.46 -10.93 -14.48
CA LYS A 488 -40.06 -9.65 -15.09
C LYS A 488 -39.00 -8.95 -14.23
N CYS A 489 -39.17 -8.94 -12.90
CA CYS A 489 -38.14 -8.41 -11.99
C CYS A 489 -36.84 -9.21 -12.06
N ALA A 490 -36.92 -10.55 -12.07
CA ALA A 490 -35.77 -11.43 -12.21
C ALA A 490 -34.99 -11.22 -13.53
N LYS A 491 -35.68 -10.87 -14.62
CA LYS A 491 -35.05 -10.52 -15.89
C LYS A 491 -34.12 -9.31 -15.77
N ASP A 492 -34.48 -8.32 -14.94
CA ASP A 492 -33.67 -7.10 -14.71
C ASP A 492 -32.36 -7.39 -13.97
N PHE A 493 -32.22 -8.57 -13.36
CA PHE A 493 -30.96 -8.99 -12.74
C PHE A 493 -29.89 -9.26 -13.79
N LYS A 494 -30.30 -9.59 -15.04
CA LYS A 494 -29.43 -9.98 -16.15
C LYS A 494 -28.62 -11.25 -15.87
N ILE A 495 -29.15 -12.15 -15.03
CA ILE A 495 -28.56 -13.45 -14.71
C ILE A 495 -29.40 -14.57 -15.32
N ALA A 496 -28.82 -15.32 -16.26
CA ALA A 496 -29.54 -16.35 -17.04
C ALA A 496 -30.15 -17.45 -16.16
N LEU A 497 -29.39 -17.94 -15.16
CA LEU A 497 -29.87 -18.97 -14.23
C LEU A 497 -31.11 -18.52 -13.46
N VAL A 498 -31.11 -17.28 -12.96
CA VAL A 498 -32.25 -16.72 -12.20
C VAL A 498 -33.48 -16.60 -13.10
N LEU A 499 -33.31 -16.13 -14.33
CA LEU A 499 -34.42 -16.07 -15.29
C LEU A 499 -35.00 -17.46 -15.59
N GLN A 500 -34.14 -18.45 -15.81
CA GLN A 500 -34.55 -19.84 -16.07
C GLN A 500 -35.31 -20.46 -14.88
N LEU A 501 -34.91 -20.15 -13.64
CA LEU A 501 -35.64 -20.57 -12.44
C LEU A 501 -37.07 -20.00 -12.45
N PHE A 502 -37.23 -18.70 -12.72
CA PHE A 502 -38.54 -18.08 -12.78
C PHE A 502 -39.36 -18.50 -14.02
N ASP A 503 -38.73 -18.83 -15.15
CA ASP A 503 -39.40 -19.45 -16.31
C ASP A 503 -40.03 -20.80 -15.90
N THR A 504 -39.27 -21.61 -15.18
CA THR A 504 -39.69 -22.92 -14.67
C THR A 504 -40.82 -22.78 -13.65
N LEU A 505 -40.70 -21.83 -12.71
CA LEU A 505 -41.75 -21.55 -11.73
C LEU A 505 -43.04 -21.06 -12.38
N HIS A 506 -42.94 -20.20 -13.40
CA HIS A 506 -44.10 -19.75 -14.17
C HIS A 506 -44.79 -20.93 -14.88
N ALA A 507 -44.00 -21.85 -15.45
CA ALA A 507 -44.53 -23.07 -16.05
C ALA A 507 -45.24 -23.98 -15.02
N LEU A 508 -44.71 -24.08 -13.78
CA LEU A 508 -45.35 -24.82 -12.69
C LEU A 508 -46.71 -24.21 -12.32
N CYS A 509 -46.84 -22.88 -12.29
CA CYS A 509 -48.12 -22.20 -12.03
C CYS A 509 -49.23 -22.55 -13.03
N ASN A 510 -48.90 -22.89 -14.27
CA ASN A 510 -49.90 -23.35 -15.24
C ASN A 510 -50.60 -24.65 -14.80
N LEU A 511 -49.92 -25.51 -14.03
CA LEU A 511 -50.52 -26.75 -13.51
C LEU A 511 -51.70 -26.50 -12.56
N LEU A 512 -51.79 -25.31 -11.96
CA LEU A 512 -52.87 -24.92 -11.06
C LEU A 512 -54.18 -24.62 -11.80
N VAL A 513 -54.10 -24.27 -13.09
CA VAL A 513 -55.23 -23.77 -13.88
C VAL A 513 -55.66 -24.75 -14.97
N VAL A 514 -54.72 -25.54 -15.51
CA VAL A 514 -54.97 -26.46 -16.62
C VAL A 514 -56.09 -27.45 -16.29
N ALA A 515 -56.96 -27.71 -17.28
CA ALA A 515 -58.03 -28.70 -17.15
C ALA A 515 -57.46 -30.10 -16.82
N PRO A 516 -58.11 -30.90 -15.94
CA PRO A 516 -57.62 -32.21 -15.52
C PRO A 516 -57.17 -33.13 -16.66
N ASP A 517 -57.88 -33.12 -17.80
CA ASP A 517 -57.59 -33.98 -18.94
C ASP A 517 -56.27 -33.63 -19.65
N ASN A 518 -55.88 -32.36 -19.63
CA ASN A 518 -54.67 -31.85 -20.29
C ASN A 518 -53.44 -31.87 -19.36
N LEU A 519 -53.60 -32.21 -18.08
CA LEU A 519 -52.55 -32.11 -17.07
C LEU A 519 -51.32 -32.95 -17.43
N LYS A 520 -51.52 -34.18 -17.92
CA LYS A 520 -50.42 -35.09 -18.30
C LYS A 520 -49.59 -34.54 -19.47
N GLN A 521 -50.24 -33.88 -20.42
CA GLN A 521 -49.57 -33.25 -21.56
C GLN A 521 -48.72 -32.07 -21.10
N VAL A 522 -49.25 -31.21 -20.23
CA VAL A 522 -48.52 -30.04 -19.71
C VAL A 522 -47.33 -30.46 -18.84
N CYS A 523 -47.48 -31.49 -17.99
CA CYS A 523 -46.36 -32.06 -17.23
C CYS A 523 -45.24 -32.62 -18.13
N SER A 524 -45.57 -33.02 -19.37
CA SER A 524 -44.60 -33.56 -20.34
C SER A 524 -44.02 -32.48 -21.27
N GLY A 525 -44.37 -31.20 -21.05
CA GLY A 525 -43.85 -30.08 -21.83
C GLY A 525 -42.37 -29.83 -21.55
N GLU A 526 -41.65 -29.27 -22.54
CA GLU A 526 -40.19 -29.07 -22.51
C GLU A 526 -39.68 -28.35 -21.25
N GLN A 527 -40.44 -27.38 -20.72
CA GLN A 527 -40.08 -26.62 -19.53
C GLN A 527 -40.22 -27.38 -18.21
N LEU A 528 -41.04 -28.44 -18.18
CA LEU A 528 -41.35 -29.22 -16.96
C LEU A 528 -40.84 -30.67 -17.03
N ALA A 529 -40.51 -31.16 -18.22
CA ALA A 529 -40.08 -32.54 -18.47
C ALA A 529 -38.82 -32.93 -17.68
N ASN A 530 -37.95 -31.97 -17.38
CA ASN A 530 -36.70 -32.18 -16.65
C ASN A 530 -36.84 -32.08 -15.12
N LEU A 531 -38.04 -31.78 -14.60
CA LEU A 531 -38.30 -31.72 -13.16
C LEU A 531 -38.68 -33.10 -12.61
N ASP A 532 -38.34 -33.34 -11.34
CA ASP A 532 -38.81 -34.52 -10.63
C ASP A 532 -40.35 -34.53 -10.58
N LYS A 533 -40.94 -35.68 -10.89
CA LYS A 533 -42.39 -35.93 -10.81
C LYS A 533 -42.94 -35.59 -9.43
N ASN A 534 -42.15 -35.75 -8.37
CA ASN A 534 -42.56 -35.36 -7.02
C ASN A 534 -42.83 -33.85 -6.89
N ILE A 535 -42.01 -33.02 -7.55
CA ILE A 535 -42.18 -31.55 -7.57
C ILE A 535 -43.47 -31.21 -8.31
N LEU A 536 -43.68 -31.78 -9.49
CA LEU A 536 -44.92 -31.59 -10.26
C LEU A 536 -46.15 -32.03 -9.46
N HIS A 537 -46.08 -33.19 -8.79
CA HIS A 537 -47.17 -33.74 -7.99
C HIS A 537 -47.49 -32.86 -6.79
N SER A 538 -46.48 -32.43 -6.03
CA SER A 538 -46.66 -31.53 -4.88
C SER A 538 -47.31 -30.20 -5.27
N PHE A 539 -47.00 -29.66 -6.46
CA PHE A 539 -47.62 -28.44 -6.94
C PHE A 539 -49.10 -28.66 -7.33
N VAL A 540 -49.42 -29.79 -7.96
CA VAL A 540 -50.79 -30.16 -8.30
C VAL A 540 -51.66 -30.42 -7.05
N GLN A 541 -51.07 -30.91 -5.97
CA GLN A 541 -51.75 -31.10 -4.68
C GLN A 541 -52.28 -29.80 -4.08
N LEU A 542 -51.76 -28.63 -4.50
CA LEU A 542 -52.21 -27.32 -4.04
C LEU A 542 -53.58 -26.92 -4.62
N ARG A 543 -54.08 -27.60 -5.65
CA ARG A 543 -55.38 -27.29 -6.25
C ARG A 543 -56.53 -27.72 -5.35
N VAL A 544 -57.57 -26.89 -5.26
CA VAL A 544 -58.78 -27.22 -4.48
C VAL A 544 -59.54 -28.42 -5.05
N ASP A 545 -59.44 -28.67 -6.36
CA ASP A 545 -60.08 -29.80 -7.05
C ASP A 545 -59.24 -31.09 -7.05
N TYR A 546 -58.07 -31.11 -6.39
CA TYR A 546 -57.15 -32.25 -6.42
C TYR A 546 -57.83 -33.58 -6.07
N ARG A 547 -58.66 -33.58 -5.02
CA ARG A 547 -59.39 -34.77 -4.56
C ARG A 547 -60.62 -35.07 -5.42
N SER A 548 -61.41 -34.05 -5.78
CA SER A 548 -62.65 -34.22 -6.54
C SER A 548 -62.39 -34.67 -7.98
N ALA A 549 -61.36 -34.15 -8.63
CA ALA A 549 -60.94 -34.52 -9.98
C ALA A 549 -60.01 -35.75 -10.03
N ARG A 550 -59.69 -36.37 -8.87
CA ARG A 550 -58.84 -37.56 -8.74
C ARG A 550 -57.47 -37.40 -9.43
N LEU A 551 -56.83 -36.24 -9.26
CA LEU A 551 -55.62 -35.86 -10.01
C LEU A 551 -54.37 -36.71 -9.68
N ALA A 552 -54.38 -37.42 -8.55
CA ALA A 552 -53.30 -38.34 -8.16
C ALA A 552 -52.94 -39.38 -9.24
N ARG A 553 -53.93 -39.82 -10.04
CA ARG A 553 -53.77 -40.83 -11.11
C ARG A 553 -52.81 -40.41 -12.24
N HIS A 554 -52.48 -39.13 -12.34
CA HIS A 554 -51.58 -38.62 -13.38
C HIS A 554 -50.09 -38.73 -13.00
N PHE A 555 -49.80 -39.08 -11.74
CA PHE A 555 -48.45 -39.13 -11.17
C PHE A 555 -48.06 -40.52 -10.62
N SER A 556 -48.97 -41.49 -10.71
CA SER A 556 -48.73 -42.91 -10.41
C SER A 556 -47.99 -43.65 -11.51
#